data_AF-A0A0N4ZLW0-F1
#
_entry.id   AF-A0A0N4ZLW0-F1
#
_cell.length_a   1.000
_cell.length_b   1.000
_cell.length_c   1.000
_cell.angle_alpha   90.00
_cell.angle_beta   90.00
_cell.angle_gamma   90.00
#
_symmetry.space_group_name_H-M   'P 1'
#
loop_
_entity.id
_entity.type
_entity.pdbx_description
1 polymer ?
#
loop_
_entity_poly.entity_id
_entity_poly.type
_entity_poly.pdbx_seq_one_letter_code
_entity_poly.pdbx_strand_id
1 'polypeptide(L)'
;MFGFNNKSLLILSIVAFITIAAHPFPRGHFGRPMGPYPKDFEDILPTEIKDQLKALYENKDLKWRERREKVDSIMSNLPQEIKDKLPVPPEYRDLPKEIQQQLKAIKFAPSLTREEKRNKLKSLIDSLPEETRKLIKPRPFPFPPRGPPKEFEEVLGTQVFNKLKAVHENKELTPSEKWANIEEIMKGLPTEVLEKLPLPPHLRNLPEDVQAQLKKIFVDKSLSFQEKRQKTKEIIKALPEEIRKTIKPPMPPFFEKLPEDVKSKISEIFKDEKLGRREKFEKVRDLIDDLPKDVRDKIIPDESEGVPPPPPSDETLF
;
A
#
# COMPACT_ATOMS: atom_id res chain seq x y z
N MET A 1 26.64 -26.10 -21.21
CA MET A 1 26.55 -25.56 -19.85
C MET A 1 26.15 -24.09 -19.96
N PHE A 2 24.86 -23.78 -19.83
CA PHE A 2 24.39 -22.40 -19.84
C PHE A 2 23.73 -22.11 -18.49
N GLY A 3 24.46 -21.38 -17.64
CA GLY A 3 23.92 -20.80 -16.41
C GLY A 3 23.12 -19.55 -16.76
N PHE A 4 21.83 -19.53 -16.40
CA PHE A 4 21.01 -18.34 -16.49
C PHE A 4 21.01 -17.58 -15.16
N ASN A 5 21.27 -16.29 -15.29
CA ASN A 5 21.58 -15.33 -14.23
C ASN A 5 20.27 -14.76 -13.65
N ASN A 6 20.05 -14.91 -12.33
CA ASN A 6 18.82 -14.53 -11.61
C ASN A 6 18.75 -13.02 -11.29
N LYS A 7 18.55 -12.16 -12.31
CA LYS A 7 18.29 -10.72 -12.10
C LYS A 7 17.21 -10.17 -13.03
N SER A 8 15.94 -10.46 -12.76
CA SER A 8 14.84 -9.57 -13.18
C SER A 8 13.53 -9.92 -12.48
N LEU A 9 13.13 -9.12 -11.50
CA LEU A 9 11.89 -9.29 -10.73
C LEU A 9 11.06 -8.01 -10.82
N LEU A 10 10.46 -7.80 -11.99
CA LEU A 10 9.60 -6.66 -12.32
C LEU A 10 8.25 -7.17 -12.86
N ILE A 11 7.28 -7.27 -11.95
CA ILE A 11 5.89 -7.70 -12.20
C ILE A 11 5.00 -6.47 -12.20
N LEU A 12 4.24 -6.24 -13.28
CA LEU A 12 2.93 -5.57 -13.20
C LEU A 12 1.99 -5.98 -14.32
N SER A 13 1.45 -7.20 -14.20
CA SER A 13 0.03 -7.53 -14.43
C SER A 13 -0.83 -6.58 -15.29
N ILE A 14 -1.16 -6.98 -16.52
CA ILE A 14 -2.42 -6.59 -17.19
C ILE A 14 -3.59 -7.55 -16.82
N VAL A 15 -3.37 -8.33 -15.77
CA VAL A 15 -4.47 -8.93 -15.01
C VAL A 15 -4.16 -8.65 -13.55
N ALA A 16 -4.60 -7.49 -13.05
CA ALA A 16 -4.38 -7.06 -11.67
C ALA A 16 -5.25 -7.89 -10.72
N PHE A 17 -4.86 -9.15 -10.59
CA PHE A 17 -5.61 -10.15 -9.88
C PHE A 17 -4.80 -10.69 -8.74
N ILE A 18 -5.45 -10.55 -7.59
CA ILE A 18 -5.08 -11.15 -6.32
C ILE A 18 -3.75 -10.62 -5.78
N THR A 19 -3.69 -9.31 -5.64
CA THR A 19 -2.78 -8.68 -4.68
C THR A 19 -3.54 -7.94 -3.57
N ILE A 20 -4.85 -8.17 -3.40
CA ILE A 20 -5.58 -7.56 -2.27
C ILE A 20 -5.45 -8.38 -0.97
N ALA A 21 -5.09 -9.67 -1.05
CA ALA A 21 -4.52 -10.40 0.09
C ALA A 21 -2.99 -10.54 0.01
N ALA A 22 -2.38 -10.07 -1.08
CA ALA A 22 -1.09 -10.58 -1.56
C ALA A 22 -0.20 -9.51 -2.23
N HIS A 23 -0.33 -8.24 -1.84
CA HIS A 23 0.82 -7.35 -2.02
C HIS A 23 1.87 -7.76 -0.98
N PRO A 24 3.10 -8.08 -1.41
CA PRO A 24 4.20 -8.27 -0.47
C PRO A 24 4.22 -6.99 0.38
N PHE A 25 4.20 -7.19 1.69
CA PHE A 25 4.89 -6.33 2.63
C PHE A 25 5.92 -5.43 1.92
N PRO A 26 5.86 -4.09 2.03
CA PRO A 26 6.79 -3.20 1.36
C PRO A 26 8.21 -3.75 1.34
N ARG A 27 8.70 -4.11 0.14
CA ARG A 27 10.13 -4.32 -0.09
C ARG A 27 10.80 -2.97 0.14
N GLY A 28 11.32 -2.76 1.34
CA GLY A 28 12.15 -1.60 1.68
C GLY A 28 11.49 -0.44 2.45
N HIS A 29 10.26 -0.57 2.96
CA HIS A 29 9.62 0.51 3.77
C HIS A 29 9.04 0.05 5.12
N PHE A 30 9.39 -1.14 5.62
CA PHE A 30 9.03 -1.51 7.00
C PHE A 30 9.80 -0.74 8.08
N GLY A 31 10.73 0.13 7.70
CA GLY A 31 11.56 0.85 8.66
C GLY A 31 12.36 2.01 8.10
N ARG A 32 11.97 2.64 6.97
CA ARG A 32 12.63 3.92 6.64
C ARG A 32 12.21 4.94 7.70
N PRO A 33 13.15 5.54 8.45
CA PRO A 33 12.85 6.54 9.44
C PRO A 33 12.33 7.79 8.71
N MET A 34 11.01 7.94 8.66
CA MET A 34 10.37 9.22 8.30
C MET A 34 10.61 10.16 9.47
N GLY A 35 11.11 11.37 9.20
CA GLY A 35 11.53 12.33 10.23
C GLY A 35 10.52 12.50 11.37
N PRO A 36 10.96 13.07 12.52
CA PRO A 36 10.18 13.14 13.76
C PRO A 36 8.80 13.81 13.61
N TYR A 37 8.63 14.62 12.56
CA TYR A 37 7.39 15.27 12.14
C TYR A 37 7.52 15.71 10.66
N PRO A 38 6.41 16.07 9.98
CA PRO A 38 6.45 16.60 8.61
C PRO A 38 7.30 17.85 8.48
N LYS A 39 8.04 18.01 7.37
CA LYS A 39 8.90 19.18 7.17
C LYS A 39 8.15 20.51 7.26
N ASP A 40 6.92 20.54 6.77
CA ASP A 40 6.07 21.74 6.79
C ASP A 40 5.68 22.17 8.22
N PHE A 41 6.02 21.38 9.24
CA PHE A 41 5.78 21.70 10.64
C PHE A 41 7.01 22.32 11.31
N GLU A 42 8.19 22.27 10.67
CA GLU A 42 9.48 22.71 11.23
C GLU A 42 9.45 24.18 11.68
N ASP A 43 8.84 25.06 10.87
CA ASP A 43 8.78 26.49 11.14
C ASP A 43 7.57 26.90 12.01
N ILE A 44 6.67 25.94 12.32
CA ILE A 44 5.41 26.21 13.03
C ILE A 44 5.45 25.68 14.46
N LEU A 45 6.08 24.51 14.66
CA LEU A 45 6.15 23.89 15.98
C LEU A 45 7.16 24.62 16.89
N PRO A 46 6.79 24.88 18.16
CA PRO A 46 7.74 25.39 19.15
C PRO A 46 8.95 24.46 19.30
N THR A 47 10.12 25.05 19.58
CA THR A 47 11.38 24.32 19.76
C THR A 47 11.24 23.16 20.76
N GLU A 48 10.60 23.41 21.91
CA GLU A 48 10.36 22.40 22.95
C GLU A 48 9.58 21.19 22.43
N ILE A 49 8.55 21.42 21.60
CA ILE A 49 7.75 20.33 21.01
C ILE A 49 8.57 19.57 19.97
N LYS A 50 9.36 20.27 19.16
CA LYS A 50 10.24 19.63 18.16
C LYS A 50 11.24 18.71 18.83
N ASP A 51 11.82 19.14 19.94
CA ASP A 51 12.77 18.34 20.71
C ASP A 51 12.10 17.14 21.38
N GLN A 52 10.89 17.29 21.91
CA GLN A 52 10.10 16.16 22.43
C GLN A 52 9.80 15.12 21.34
N LEU A 53 9.38 15.56 20.15
CA LEU A 53 9.09 14.68 19.02
C LEU A 53 10.35 13.98 18.51
N LYS A 54 11.49 14.70 18.42
CA LYS A 54 12.80 14.14 18.10
C LYS A 54 13.23 13.08 19.11
N ALA A 55 13.13 13.36 20.40
CA ALA A 55 13.48 12.40 21.46
C ALA A 55 12.62 11.13 21.40
N LEU A 56 11.30 11.26 21.16
CA LEU A 56 10.42 10.10 20.99
C LEU A 56 10.76 9.27 19.74
N TYR A 57 11.19 9.95 18.69
CA TYR A 57 11.55 9.33 17.43
C TYR A 57 12.85 8.54 17.53
N GLU A 58 13.86 9.13 18.18
CA GLU A 58 15.17 8.54 18.42
C GLU A 58 15.15 7.42 19.48
N ASN A 59 14.14 7.42 20.35
CA ASN A 59 14.00 6.40 21.39
C ASN A 59 13.68 5.01 20.78
N LYS A 60 14.72 4.19 20.67
CA LYS A 60 14.69 2.82 20.13
C LYS A 60 13.99 1.81 21.05
N ASP A 61 13.79 2.14 22.33
CA ASP A 61 13.19 1.22 23.30
C ASP A 61 11.65 1.29 23.32
N LEU A 62 11.07 2.37 22.78
CA LEU A 62 9.62 2.50 22.68
C LEU A 62 9.03 1.60 21.59
N LYS A 63 7.95 0.88 21.95
CA LYS A 63 7.12 0.20 20.96
C LYS A 63 6.49 1.22 20.02
N TRP A 64 6.21 0.83 18.79
CA TRP A 64 5.65 1.75 17.79
C TRP A 64 4.29 2.31 18.21
N ARG A 65 3.44 1.49 18.83
CA ARG A 65 2.11 1.92 19.31
C ARG A 65 2.24 3.00 20.38
N GLU A 66 3.08 2.75 21.38
CA GLU A 66 3.38 3.70 22.46
C GLU A 66 3.97 4.99 21.90
N ARG A 67 4.93 4.90 20.98
CA ARG A 67 5.51 6.07 20.31
C ARG A 67 4.43 6.90 19.61
N ARG A 68 3.53 6.25 18.87
CA ARG A 68 2.44 6.93 18.16
C ARG A 68 1.42 7.57 19.09
N GLU A 69 1.09 6.92 20.19
CA GLU A 69 0.17 7.46 21.21
C GLU A 69 0.78 8.68 21.89
N LYS A 70 2.07 8.64 22.24
CA LYS A 70 2.80 9.79 22.78
C LYS A 70 2.85 10.95 21.78
N VAL A 71 3.13 10.68 20.50
CA VAL A 71 3.07 11.70 19.45
C VAL A 71 1.66 12.28 19.29
N ASP A 72 0.62 11.44 19.25
CA ASP A 72 -0.77 11.92 19.13
C ASP A 72 -1.19 12.76 20.34
N SER A 73 -0.74 12.40 21.54
CA SER A 73 -0.96 13.16 22.77
C SER A 73 -0.29 14.54 22.71
N ILE A 74 0.99 14.60 22.35
CA ILE A 74 1.73 15.87 22.16
C ILE A 74 1.00 16.76 21.15
N MET A 75 0.66 16.21 19.97
CA MET A 75 0.02 16.97 18.90
C MET A 75 -1.40 17.41 19.26
N SER A 76 -2.17 16.60 19.98
CA SER A 76 -3.54 16.94 20.42
C SER A 76 -3.56 17.97 21.55
N ASN A 77 -2.47 18.11 22.30
CA ASN A 77 -2.34 19.08 23.39
C ASN A 77 -1.69 20.41 22.97
N LEU A 78 -1.39 20.60 21.68
CA LEU A 78 -0.87 21.87 21.19
C LEU A 78 -1.85 23.04 21.46
N PRO A 79 -1.33 24.25 21.75
CA PRO A 79 -2.13 25.46 21.77
C PRO A 79 -2.94 25.64 20.47
N GLN A 80 -4.16 26.16 20.59
CA GLN A 80 -5.05 26.33 19.44
C GLN A 80 -4.42 27.21 18.35
N GLU A 81 -3.71 28.27 18.76
CA GLU A 81 -2.99 29.16 17.83
C GLU A 81 -1.98 28.41 16.94
N ILE A 82 -1.31 27.39 17.49
CA ILE A 82 -0.36 26.57 16.73
C ILE A 82 -1.13 25.60 15.82
N LYS A 83 -2.17 24.93 16.34
CA LYS A 83 -3.02 24.01 15.56
C LYS A 83 -3.62 24.69 14.33
N ASP A 84 -4.01 25.96 14.45
CA ASP A 84 -4.58 26.73 13.35
C ASP A 84 -3.55 27.03 12.26
N LYS A 85 -2.27 27.27 12.64
CA LYS A 85 -1.16 27.49 11.71
C LYS A 85 -0.72 26.20 11.00
N LEU A 86 -0.82 25.04 11.65
CA LEU A 86 -0.38 23.76 11.06
C LEU A 86 -1.13 23.45 9.75
N PRO A 87 -0.44 23.12 8.65
CA PRO A 87 -1.11 22.80 7.40
C PRO A 87 -1.83 21.45 7.47
N VAL A 88 -2.91 21.31 6.70
CA VAL A 88 -3.45 19.99 6.36
C VAL A 88 -2.48 19.27 5.41
N PRO A 89 -2.57 17.94 5.29
CA PRO A 89 -1.80 17.15 4.35
C PRO A 89 -1.88 17.70 2.94
N PRO A 90 -0.83 17.54 2.14
CA PRO A 90 -0.81 17.99 0.75
C PRO A 90 -2.03 17.53 -0.05
N GLU A 91 -2.55 16.33 0.22
CA GLU A 91 -3.73 15.82 -0.48
C GLU A 91 -5.03 16.61 -0.21
N TYR A 92 -5.08 17.35 0.90
CA TYR A 92 -6.26 18.09 1.35
C TYR A 92 -6.10 19.61 1.27
N ARG A 93 -4.96 20.12 0.77
CA ARG A 93 -4.65 21.57 0.73
C ARG A 93 -5.56 22.36 -0.22
N ASP A 94 -6.12 21.70 -1.21
CA ASP A 94 -6.97 22.32 -2.22
C ASP A 94 -8.45 22.28 -1.82
N LEU A 95 -8.79 21.65 -0.69
CA LEU A 95 -10.16 21.65 -0.16
C LEU A 95 -10.57 23.03 0.37
N PRO A 96 -11.87 23.36 0.39
CA PRO A 96 -12.39 24.55 1.06
C PRO A 96 -11.88 24.70 2.50
N LYS A 97 -11.61 25.95 2.92
CA LYS A 97 -11.04 26.24 4.26
C LYS A 97 -11.87 25.68 5.41
N GLU A 98 -13.20 25.70 5.28
CA GLU A 98 -14.11 25.10 6.25
C GLU A 98 -13.86 23.59 6.42
N ILE A 99 -13.68 22.86 5.31
CA ILE A 99 -13.37 21.43 5.35
C ILE A 99 -11.96 21.22 5.93
N GLN A 100 -10.98 22.04 5.56
CA GLN A 100 -9.64 21.97 6.16
C GLN A 100 -9.69 22.15 7.69
N GLN A 101 -10.52 23.07 8.20
CA GLN A 101 -10.72 23.27 9.63
C GLN A 101 -11.39 22.07 10.29
N GLN A 102 -12.40 21.46 9.66
CA GLN A 102 -13.03 20.23 10.16
C GLN A 102 -12.03 19.06 10.23
N LEU A 103 -11.17 18.91 9.21
CA LEU A 103 -10.09 17.92 9.19
C LEU A 103 -9.13 18.11 10.36
N LYS A 104 -8.69 19.36 10.62
CA LYS A 104 -7.84 19.70 11.76
C LYS A 104 -8.52 19.45 13.10
N ALA A 105 -9.79 19.86 13.24
CA ALA A 105 -10.56 19.68 14.46
C ALA A 105 -10.69 18.19 14.84
N ILE A 106 -10.97 17.33 13.85
CA ILE A 106 -10.98 15.87 14.07
C ILE A 106 -9.59 15.37 14.45
N LYS A 107 -8.55 15.81 13.73
CA LYS A 107 -7.18 15.33 13.92
C LYS A 107 -6.62 15.65 15.31
N PHE A 108 -6.84 16.88 15.77
CA PHE A 108 -6.28 17.38 17.03
C PHE A 108 -7.25 17.30 18.21
N ALA A 109 -8.41 16.65 18.04
CA ALA A 109 -9.36 16.44 19.12
C ALA A 109 -8.71 15.60 20.24
N PRO A 110 -8.54 16.13 21.46
CA PRO A 110 -7.93 15.39 22.56
C PRO A 110 -8.84 14.30 23.13
N SER A 111 -10.15 14.42 22.91
CA SER A 111 -11.16 13.49 23.43
C SER A 111 -11.44 12.27 22.54
N LEU A 112 -10.84 12.21 21.34
CA LEU A 112 -11.08 11.12 20.39
C LEU A 112 -9.90 10.16 20.35
N THR A 113 -10.21 8.88 20.41
CA THR A 113 -9.26 7.83 20.07
C THR A 113 -8.87 7.94 18.60
N ARG A 114 -7.69 7.43 18.25
CA ARG A 114 -7.21 7.44 16.87
C ARG A 114 -8.16 6.72 15.89
N GLU A 115 -8.82 5.67 16.35
CA GLU A 115 -9.82 4.97 15.54
C GLU A 115 -11.05 5.84 15.30
N GLU A 116 -11.55 6.52 16.32
CA GLU A 116 -12.67 7.47 16.18
C GLU A 116 -12.28 8.64 15.26
N LYS A 117 -11.08 9.20 15.41
CA LYS A 117 -10.56 10.24 14.51
C LYS A 117 -10.59 9.77 13.05
N ARG A 118 -10.13 8.54 12.79
CA ARG A 118 -10.16 7.93 11.45
C ARG A 118 -11.59 7.75 10.93
N ASN A 119 -12.50 7.23 11.75
CA ASN A 119 -13.86 6.95 11.33
C ASN A 119 -14.61 8.25 11.03
N LYS A 120 -14.42 9.30 11.84
CA LYS A 120 -14.94 10.64 11.58
C LYS A 120 -14.33 11.26 10.33
N LEU A 121 -13.01 11.12 10.13
CA LEU A 121 -12.33 11.58 8.92
C LEU A 121 -12.90 10.90 7.67
N LYS A 122 -13.07 9.58 7.71
CA LYS A 122 -13.66 8.81 6.61
C LYS A 122 -15.09 9.29 6.32
N SER A 123 -15.91 9.42 7.36
CA SER A 123 -17.29 9.89 7.22
C SER A 123 -17.36 11.29 6.61
N LEU A 124 -16.48 12.20 7.04
CA LEU A 124 -16.41 13.55 6.47
C LEU A 124 -16.08 13.49 4.98
N ILE A 125 -15.02 12.77 4.59
CA ILE A 125 -14.58 12.64 3.20
C ILE A 125 -15.64 11.97 2.31
N ASP A 126 -16.36 10.98 2.83
CA ASP A 126 -17.43 10.31 2.09
C ASP A 126 -18.67 11.19 1.91
N SER A 127 -18.94 12.11 2.85
CA SER A 127 -20.06 13.05 2.78
C SER A 127 -19.80 14.26 1.87
N LEU A 128 -18.56 14.44 1.39
CA LEU A 128 -18.22 15.58 0.52
C LEU A 128 -18.91 15.45 -0.85
N PRO A 129 -19.38 16.57 -1.43
CA PRO A 129 -19.85 16.60 -2.83
C PRO A 129 -18.78 16.10 -3.80
N GLU A 130 -19.19 15.51 -4.91
CA GLU A 130 -18.28 14.91 -5.90
C GLU A 130 -17.25 15.92 -6.43
N GLU A 131 -17.68 17.14 -6.74
CA GLU A 131 -16.81 18.24 -7.18
C GLU A 131 -15.72 18.57 -6.15
N THR A 132 -16.07 18.55 -4.86
CA THR A 132 -15.11 18.78 -3.78
C THR A 132 -14.18 17.58 -3.57
N ARG A 133 -14.67 16.36 -3.79
CA ARG A 133 -13.84 15.14 -3.69
C ARG A 133 -12.79 15.08 -4.79
N LYS A 134 -13.06 15.61 -5.98
CA LYS A 134 -12.09 15.71 -7.09
C LYS A 134 -10.89 16.60 -6.74
N LEU A 135 -11.04 17.55 -5.81
CA LEU A 135 -9.94 18.39 -5.31
C LEU A 135 -8.96 17.62 -4.41
N ILE A 136 -9.35 16.44 -3.90
CA ILE A 136 -8.46 15.61 -3.08
C ILE A 136 -7.42 14.98 -4.00
N LYS A 137 -6.15 15.36 -3.84
CA LYS A 137 -5.08 14.81 -4.67
C LYS A 137 -4.91 13.32 -4.37
N PRO A 138 -4.71 12.48 -5.40
CA PRO A 138 -4.39 11.09 -5.17
C PRO A 138 -3.10 11.00 -4.37
N ARG A 139 -3.10 10.19 -3.30
CA ARG A 139 -1.87 9.94 -2.56
C ARG A 139 -0.86 9.30 -3.51
N PRO A 140 0.39 9.80 -3.61
CA PRO A 140 1.41 9.17 -4.42
C PRO A 140 1.56 7.74 -3.92
N PHE A 141 1.34 6.78 -4.82
CA PHE A 141 1.55 5.39 -4.46
C PHE A 141 3.04 5.22 -4.17
N PRO A 142 3.44 4.64 -3.02
CA PRO A 142 4.86 4.56 -2.61
C PRO A 142 5.69 3.65 -3.51
N PHE A 143 5.05 3.02 -4.49
CA PHE A 143 5.70 2.26 -5.53
C PHE A 143 5.62 3.06 -6.82
N PRO A 144 6.76 3.34 -7.50
CA PRO A 144 6.72 3.98 -8.80
C PRO A 144 5.80 3.15 -9.70
N PRO A 145 4.94 3.81 -10.51
CA PRO A 145 4.10 3.11 -11.47
C PRO A 145 5.01 2.29 -12.38
N ARG A 146 5.08 0.98 -12.16
CA ARG A 146 5.76 0.07 -13.09
C ARG A 146 4.73 -0.16 -14.19
N GLY A 147 5.02 0.40 -15.37
CA GLY A 147 4.16 0.25 -16.55
C GLY A 147 3.84 -1.21 -16.88
N PRO A 148 2.95 -1.43 -17.88
CA PRO A 148 2.58 -2.77 -18.30
C PRO A 148 3.81 -3.64 -18.60
N PRO A 149 3.76 -4.97 -18.40
CA PRO A 149 4.94 -5.82 -18.52
C PRO A 149 5.42 -5.78 -19.97
N LYS A 150 6.73 -5.65 -20.19
CA LYS A 150 7.30 -5.55 -21.55
C LYS A 150 6.87 -6.70 -22.47
N GLU A 151 6.67 -7.89 -21.92
CA GLU A 151 6.15 -9.06 -22.66
C GLU A 151 4.79 -8.81 -23.35
N PHE A 152 4.02 -7.82 -22.90
CA PHE A 152 2.74 -7.46 -23.50
C PHE A 152 2.92 -6.63 -24.77
N GLU A 153 4.05 -5.97 -24.95
CA GLU A 153 4.30 -5.15 -26.14
C GLU A 153 4.32 -6.00 -27.41
N GLU A 154 4.92 -7.20 -27.35
CA GLU A 154 4.97 -8.14 -28.47
C GLU A 154 3.58 -8.65 -28.87
N VAL A 155 2.68 -8.83 -27.89
CA VAL A 155 1.33 -9.40 -28.14
C VAL A 155 0.31 -8.32 -28.50
N LEU A 156 0.33 -7.19 -27.80
CA LEU A 156 -0.62 -6.09 -27.98
C LEU A 156 -0.23 -5.15 -29.14
N GLY A 157 1.05 -5.17 -29.53
CA GLY A 157 1.64 -4.19 -30.42
C GLY A 157 1.94 -2.88 -29.71
N THR A 158 2.94 -2.16 -30.22
CA THR A 158 3.46 -0.90 -29.65
C THR A 158 2.38 0.16 -29.44
N GLN A 159 1.40 0.25 -30.35
CA GLN A 159 0.33 1.25 -30.24
C GLN A 159 -0.58 1.03 -29.03
N VAL A 160 -1.08 -0.20 -28.84
CA VAL A 160 -1.96 -0.52 -27.70
C VAL A 160 -1.16 -0.50 -26.40
N PHE A 161 0.07 -1.02 -26.42
CA PHE A 161 0.96 -1.01 -25.27
C PHE A 161 1.22 0.42 -24.77
N ASN A 162 1.50 1.36 -25.67
CA ASN A 162 1.70 2.77 -25.30
C ASN A 162 0.43 3.43 -24.77
N LYS A 163 -0.77 3.07 -25.28
CA LYS A 163 -2.04 3.55 -24.69
C LYS A 163 -2.21 3.06 -23.25
N LEU A 164 -1.96 1.78 -22.98
CA LEU A 164 -2.03 1.22 -21.62
C LEU A 164 -0.99 1.86 -20.70
N LYS A 165 0.23 2.08 -21.20
CA LYS A 165 1.29 2.77 -20.47
C LYS A 165 0.89 4.21 -20.11
N ALA A 166 0.32 4.96 -21.06
CA ALA A 166 -0.14 6.33 -20.83
C ALA A 166 -1.24 6.41 -19.75
N VAL A 167 -2.23 5.51 -19.78
CA VAL A 167 -3.26 5.44 -18.73
C VAL A 167 -2.64 5.12 -17.36
N HIS A 168 -1.68 4.20 -17.32
CA HIS A 168 -1.01 3.80 -16.08
C HIS A 168 -0.18 4.95 -15.48
N GLU A 169 0.56 5.68 -16.31
CA GLU A 169 1.46 6.76 -15.92
C GLU A 169 0.73 8.09 -15.65
N ASN A 170 -0.51 8.25 -16.14
CA ASN A 170 -1.30 9.46 -15.91
C ASN A 170 -1.56 9.67 -14.41
N LYS A 171 -1.06 10.78 -13.85
CA LYS A 171 -1.18 11.10 -12.41
C LYS A 171 -2.52 11.74 -12.03
N GLU A 172 -3.26 12.22 -13.01
CA GLU A 172 -4.54 12.92 -12.84
C GLU A 172 -5.68 11.92 -12.68
N LEU A 173 -5.56 10.73 -13.29
CA LEU A 173 -6.57 9.69 -13.17
C LEU A 173 -6.54 9.04 -11.78
N THR A 174 -7.72 8.95 -11.17
CA THR A 174 -7.94 8.11 -9.99
C THR A 174 -7.71 6.63 -10.32
N PRO A 175 -7.44 5.77 -9.32
CA PRO A 175 -7.32 4.34 -9.56
C PRO A 175 -8.55 3.74 -10.26
N SER A 176 -9.75 4.23 -9.96
CA SER A 176 -11.00 3.75 -10.58
C SER A 176 -11.08 4.12 -12.07
N GLU A 177 -10.73 5.36 -12.41
CA GLU A 177 -10.73 5.81 -13.80
C GLU A 177 -9.65 5.10 -14.63
N LYS A 178 -8.46 4.86 -14.04
CA LYS A 178 -7.44 4.02 -14.69
C LYS A 178 -7.96 2.64 -15.02
N TRP A 179 -8.71 2.02 -14.11
CA TRP A 179 -9.31 0.71 -14.36
C TRP A 179 -10.35 0.75 -15.49
N ALA A 180 -11.24 1.73 -15.48
CA ALA A 180 -12.25 1.89 -16.52
C ALA A 180 -11.60 2.07 -17.90
N ASN A 181 -10.61 2.95 -18.00
CA ASN A 181 -9.88 3.21 -19.25
C ASN A 181 -9.10 1.98 -19.74
N ILE A 182 -8.46 1.23 -18.83
CA ILE A 182 -7.79 -0.03 -19.17
C ILE A 182 -8.83 -1.05 -19.66
N GLU A 183 -9.97 -1.18 -18.98
CA GLU A 183 -11.02 -2.12 -19.35
C GLU A 183 -11.59 -1.82 -20.75
N GLU A 184 -11.81 -0.55 -21.07
CA GLU A 184 -12.25 -0.12 -22.39
C GLU A 184 -11.23 -0.50 -23.48
N ILE A 185 -9.94 -0.21 -23.26
CA ILE A 185 -8.86 -0.60 -24.18
C ILE A 185 -8.87 -2.11 -24.40
N MET A 186 -8.98 -2.90 -23.32
CA MET A 186 -8.93 -4.36 -23.38
C MET A 186 -10.17 -4.97 -24.06
N LYS A 187 -11.37 -4.42 -23.85
CA LYS A 187 -12.60 -4.87 -24.52
C LYS A 187 -12.54 -4.65 -26.03
N GLY A 188 -11.87 -3.58 -26.47
CA GLY A 188 -11.64 -3.25 -27.87
C GLY A 188 -10.68 -4.20 -28.61
N LEU A 189 -9.91 -5.03 -27.91
CA LEU A 189 -8.95 -5.94 -28.54
C LEU A 189 -9.61 -7.20 -29.11
N PRO A 190 -9.11 -7.78 -30.22
CA PRO A 190 -9.58 -9.09 -30.69
C PRO A 190 -9.38 -10.19 -29.64
N THR A 191 -10.31 -11.14 -29.57
CA THR A 191 -10.24 -12.27 -28.62
C THR A 191 -8.94 -13.06 -28.79
N GLU A 192 -8.50 -13.25 -30.04
CA GLU A 192 -7.22 -13.93 -30.36
C GLU A 192 -6.00 -13.25 -29.75
N VAL A 193 -6.01 -11.92 -29.62
CA VAL A 193 -4.93 -11.15 -28.99
C VAL A 193 -4.99 -11.35 -27.47
N LEU A 194 -6.19 -11.30 -26.90
CA LEU A 194 -6.40 -11.50 -25.46
C LEU A 194 -5.97 -12.90 -25.00
N GLU A 195 -6.20 -13.94 -25.81
CA GLU A 195 -5.81 -15.32 -25.51
C GLU A 195 -4.30 -15.55 -25.50
N LYS A 196 -3.57 -14.78 -26.31
CA LYS A 196 -2.10 -14.81 -26.39
C LYS A 196 -1.44 -14.09 -25.22
N LEU A 197 -2.18 -13.31 -24.43
CA LEU A 197 -1.61 -12.61 -23.29
C LEU A 197 -1.09 -13.61 -22.24
N PRO A 198 0.15 -13.41 -21.76
CA PRO A 198 0.71 -14.32 -20.77
C PRO A 198 0.02 -14.13 -19.43
N LEU A 199 -0.17 -15.24 -18.70
CA LEU A 199 -0.65 -15.17 -17.32
C LEU A 199 0.33 -14.37 -16.45
N PRO A 200 -0.14 -13.73 -15.36
CA PRO A 200 0.73 -13.12 -14.38
C PRO A 200 1.80 -14.10 -13.90
N PRO A 201 3.07 -13.68 -13.69
CA PRO A 201 4.17 -14.60 -13.36
C PRO A 201 3.89 -15.55 -12.18
N HIS A 202 3.20 -15.08 -11.14
CA HIS A 202 2.84 -15.88 -9.97
C HIS A 202 1.73 -16.90 -10.23
N LEU A 203 1.03 -16.83 -11.37
CA LEU A 203 -0.01 -17.79 -11.78
C LEU A 203 0.48 -18.77 -12.86
N ARG A 204 1.68 -18.55 -13.43
CA ARG A 204 2.27 -19.43 -14.46
C ARG A 204 2.68 -20.82 -13.94
N ASN A 205 2.82 -20.96 -12.62
CA ASN A 205 3.19 -22.22 -11.96
C ASN A 205 1.98 -23.04 -11.52
N LEU A 206 0.76 -22.63 -11.90
CA LEU A 206 -0.46 -23.38 -11.61
C LEU A 206 -0.60 -24.60 -12.52
N PRO A 207 -1.37 -25.63 -12.13
CA PRO A 207 -1.74 -26.72 -13.03
C PRO A 207 -2.36 -26.21 -14.34
N GLU A 208 -2.14 -26.90 -15.46
CA GLU A 208 -2.56 -26.45 -16.80
C GLU A 208 -4.08 -26.26 -16.92
N ASP A 209 -4.85 -27.13 -16.27
CA ASP A 209 -6.31 -27.05 -16.21
C ASP A 209 -6.76 -25.76 -15.50
N VAL A 210 -6.09 -25.39 -14.41
CA VAL A 210 -6.34 -24.15 -13.67
C VAL A 210 -5.92 -22.93 -14.50
N GLN A 211 -4.76 -22.99 -15.16
CA GLN A 211 -4.32 -21.92 -16.08
C GLN A 211 -5.33 -21.68 -17.20
N ALA A 212 -5.89 -22.73 -17.78
CA ALA A 212 -6.91 -22.64 -18.81
C ALA A 212 -8.21 -21.99 -18.29
N GLN A 213 -8.66 -22.35 -17.09
CA GLN A 213 -9.82 -21.71 -16.45
C GLN A 213 -9.58 -20.22 -16.21
N LEU A 214 -8.38 -19.85 -15.72
CA LEU A 214 -8.01 -18.46 -15.48
C LEU A 214 -7.95 -17.67 -16.79
N LYS A 215 -7.37 -18.23 -17.86
CA LYS A 215 -7.37 -17.59 -19.18
C LYS A 215 -8.78 -17.31 -19.70
N LYS A 216 -9.70 -18.27 -19.56
CA LYS A 216 -11.12 -18.09 -19.95
C LYS A 216 -11.74 -16.88 -19.23
N ILE A 217 -11.51 -16.74 -17.92
CA ILE A 217 -11.99 -15.59 -17.14
C ILE A 217 -11.39 -14.27 -17.66
N PHE A 218 -10.10 -14.24 -17.96
CA PHE A 218 -9.44 -13.01 -18.37
C PHE A 218 -9.82 -12.54 -19.77
N VAL A 219 -10.09 -13.47 -20.68
CA VAL A 219 -10.51 -13.20 -22.07
C VAL A 219 -11.99 -12.82 -22.14
N ASP A 220 -12.82 -13.30 -21.22
CA ASP A 220 -14.26 -13.03 -21.22
C ASP A 220 -14.57 -11.53 -21.14
N LYS A 221 -15.13 -10.97 -22.21
CA LYS A 221 -15.44 -9.53 -22.31
C LYS A 221 -16.75 -9.15 -21.61
N SER A 222 -17.59 -10.13 -21.27
CA SER A 222 -18.86 -9.90 -20.59
C SER A 222 -18.66 -9.59 -19.10
N LEU A 223 -17.54 -10.03 -18.52
CA LEU A 223 -17.23 -9.83 -17.12
C LEU A 223 -16.52 -8.50 -16.89
N SER A 224 -17.00 -7.75 -15.90
CA SER A 224 -16.29 -6.62 -15.33
C SER A 224 -15.01 -7.07 -14.63
N PHE A 225 -14.10 -6.12 -14.42
CA PHE A 225 -12.88 -6.38 -13.67
C PHE A 225 -13.13 -6.99 -12.27
N GLN A 226 -14.15 -6.51 -11.54
CA GLN A 226 -14.48 -7.01 -10.21
C GLN A 226 -15.03 -8.44 -10.25
N GLU A 227 -15.85 -8.76 -11.23
CA GLU A 227 -16.44 -10.11 -11.38
C GLU A 227 -15.38 -11.13 -11.76
N LYS A 228 -14.52 -10.78 -12.73
CA LYS A 228 -13.33 -11.58 -13.01
C LYS A 228 -12.62 -11.84 -11.67
N ARG A 229 -12.42 -10.78 -10.83
CA ARG A 229 -11.58 -10.80 -9.60
C ARG A 229 -12.10 -11.76 -8.58
N GLN A 230 -13.40 -11.74 -8.44
CA GLN A 230 -14.10 -12.65 -7.56
C GLN A 230 -13.95 -14.10 -8.06
N LYS A 231 -14.21 -14.37 -9.34
CA LYS A 231 -14.09 -15.73 -9.92
C LYS A 231 -12.68 -16.31 -9.80
N THR A 232 -11.65 -15.54 -10.11
CA THR A 232 -10.27 -16.01 -9.96
C THR A 232 -9.90 -16.24 -8.50
N LYS A 233 -10.41 -15.43 -7.57
CA LYS A 233 -10.19 -15.65 -6.13
C LYS A 233 -10.86 -16.95 -5.67
N GLU A 234 -12.04 -17.27 -6.20
CA GLU A 234 -12.76 -18.52 -5.90
C GLU A 234 -12.00 -19.75 -6.41
N ILE A 235 -11.53 -19.72 -7.66
CA ILE A 235 -10.66 -20.78 -8.21
C ILE A 235 -9.45 -20.98 -7.30
N ILE A 236 -8.73 -19.91 -6.97
CA ILE A 236 -7.53 -19.99 -6.13
C ILE A 236 -7.83 -20.46 -4.71
N LYS A 237 -9.01 -20.14 -4.16
CA LYS A 237 -9.43 -20.61 -2.83
C LYS A 237 -9.73 -22.12 -2.84
N ALA A 238 -10.26 -22.64 -3.95
CA ALA A 238 -10.56 -24.05 -4.14
C ALA A 238 -9.32 -24.93 -4.39
N LEU A 239 -8.17 -24.34 -4.75
CA LEU A 239 -6.93 -25.08 -4.96
C LEU A 239 -6.41 -25.73 -3.66
N PRO A 240 -5.74 -26.90 -3.76
CA PRO A 240 -5.00 -27.51 -2.64
C PRO A 240 -4.00 -26.55 -1.98
N GLU A 241 -3.77 -26.69 -0.67
CA GLU A 241 -2.89 -25.77 0.08
C GLU A 241 -1.45 -25.78 -0.45
N GLU A 242 -0.97 -26.91 -0.95
CA GLU A 242 0.36 -27.05 -1.56
C GLU A 242 0.53 -26.16 -2.79
N ILE A 243 -0.45 -26.16 -3.70
CA ILE A 243 -0.47 -25.29 -4.89
C ILE A 243 -0.68 -23.84 -4.47
N ARG A 244 -1.53 -23.58 -3.48
CA ARG A 244 -1.73 -22.22 -2.97
C ARG A 244 -0.45 -21.62 -2.39
N LYS A 245 0.48 -22.43 -1.86
CA LYS A 245 1.78 -21.94 -1.37
C LYS A 245 2.68 -21.43 -2.50
N THR A 246 2.61 -22.01 -3.70
CA THR A 246 3.48 -21.61 -4.84
C THR A 246 3.08 -20.27 -5.46
N ILE A 247 1.81 -19.87 -5.31
CA ILE A 247 1.26 -18.60 -5.81
C ILE A 247 1.21 -17.50 -4.74
N LYS A 248 1.55 -17.79 -3.49
CA LYS A 248 1.62 -16.77 -2.44
C LYS A 248 2.74 -15.79 -2.79
N PRO A 249 2.54 -14.48 -2.57
CA PRO A 249 3.64 -13.54 -2.71
C PRO A 249 4.75 -13.94 -1.74
N PRO A 250 6.03 -13.77 -2.14
CA PRO A 250 7.12 -14.03 -1.23
C PRO A 250 6.95 -13.14 -0.01
N MET A 251 7.06 -13.75 1.17
CA MET A 251 7.12 -13.01 2.42
C MET A 251 8.37 -12.11 2.41
N PRO A 252 8.39 -11.04 3.22
CA PRO A 252 9.56 -10.19 3.36
C PRO A 252 10.83 -10.97 3.63
N PRO A 253 11.99 -10.45 3.20
CA PRO A 253 13.28 -10.99 3.62
C PRO A 253 13.42 -11.08 5.15
N PHE A 254 12.80 -10.15 5.88
CA PHE A 254 12.84 -10.18 7.35
C PHE A 254 12.00 -11.32 7.95
N PHE A 255 11.01 -11.85 7.23
CA PHE A 255 10.11 -12.88 7.75
C PHE A 255 10.84 -14.20 8.00
N GLU A 256 11.82 -14.54 7.18
CA GLU A 256 12.64 -15.75 7.34
C GLU A 256 13.44 -15.73 8.66
N LYS A 257 13.81 -14.53 9.12
CA LYS A 257 14.59 -14.30 10.35
C LYS A 257 13.75 -14.32 11.63
N LEU A 258 12.42 -14.43 11.51
CA LEU A 258 11.54 -14.47 12.68
C LEU A 258 11.58 -15.86 13.37
N PRO A 259 11.34 -15.92 14.69
CA PRO A 259 11.05 -17.17 15.38
C PRO A 259 9.84 -17.92 14.79
N GLU A 260 9.85 -19.25 14.82
CA GLU A 260 8.79 -20.09 14.20
C GLU A 260 7.40 -19.89 14.83
N ASP A 261 7.34 -19.61 16.14
CA ASP A 261 6.09 -19.29 16.83
C ASP A 261 5.49 -17.97 16.32
N VAL A 262 6.34 -16.97 16.06
CA VAL A 262 5.91 -15.68 15.49
C VAL A 262 5.54 -15.81 14.02
N LYS A 263 6.28 -16.60 13.22
CA LYS A 263 5.89 -16.91 11.83
C LYS A 263 4.50 -17.55 11.77
N SER A 264 4.22 -18.49 12.67
CA SER A 264 2.92 -19.17 12.76
C SER A 264 1.79 -18.19 13.09
N LYS A 265 1.96 -17.35 14.13
CA LYS A 265 0.97 -16.32 14.50
C LYS A 265 0.72 -15.32 13.36
N ILE A 266 1.77 -14.88 12.67
CA ILE A 266 1.63 -14.01 11.49
C ILE A 266 0.82 -14.72 10.40
N SER A 267 1.12 -15.99 10.12
CA SER A 267 0.36 -16.76 9.13
C SER A 267 -1.12 -16.88 9.51
N GLU A 268 -1.45 -17.06 10.78
CA GLU A 268 -2.83 -17.09 11.27
C GLU A 268 -3.55 -15.74 11.06
N ILE A 269 -2.89 -14.63 11.39
CA ILE A 269 -3.41 -13.27 11.13
C ILE A 269 -3.73 -13.09 9.64
N PHE A 270 -2.85 -13.56 8.74
CA PHE A 270 -3.11 -13.45 7.30
C PHE A 270 -4.22 -14.39 6.82
N LYS A 271 -4.41 -15.55 7.47
CA LYS A 271 -5.50 -16.50 7.17
C LYS A 271 -6.87 -16.03 7.67
N ASP A 272 -6.94 -15.20 8.71
CA ASP A 272 -8.22 -14.71 9.24
C ASP A 272 -8.94 -13.81 8.22
N GLU A 273 -10.09 -14.29 7.70
CA GLU A 273 -10.88 -13.55 6.71
C GLU A 273 -11.69 -12.40 7.34
N LYS A 274 -11.88 -12.39 8.66
CA LYS A 274 -12.61 -11.32 9.36
C LYS A 274 -11.78 -10.05 9.49
N LEU A 275 -10.45 -10.18 9.51
CA LEU A 275 -9.56 -9.04 9.67
C LEU A 275 -9.38 -8.28 8.36
N GLY A 276 -9.57 -6.96 8.43
CA GLY A 276 -9.20 -6.07 7.35
C GLY A 276 -7.68 -6.04 7.13
N ARG A 277 -7.24 -5.73 5.91
CA ARG A 277 -5.79 -5.64 5.56
C ARG A 277 -5.00 -4.80 6.56
N ARG A 278 -5.53 -3.63 6.94
CA ARG A 278 -4.84 -2.70 7.86
C ARG A 278 -4.71 -3.28 9.26
N GLU A 279 -5.76 -3.93 9.74
CA GLU A 279 -5.79 -4.57 11.06
C GLU A 279 -4.80 -5.75 11.11
N LYS A 280 -4.70 -6.54 10.04
CA LYS A 280 -3.66 -7.57 9.90
C LYS A 280 -2.27 -6.99 10.08
N PHE A 281 -1.96 -5.86 9.42
CA PHE A 281 -0.65 -5.22 9.56
C PHE A 281 -0.40 -4.66 10.96
N GLU A 282 -1.40 -4.08 11.61
CA GLU A 282 -1.26 -3.59 12.98
C GLU A 282 -0.96 -4.75 13.95
N LYS A 283 -1.69 -5.87 13.84
CA LYS A 283 -1.42 -7.06 14.66
C LYS A 283 -0.04 -7.68 14.38
N VAL A 284 0.40 -7.73 13.12
CA VAL A 284 1.75 -8.21 12.78
C VAL A 284 2.82 -7.30 13.36
N ARG A 285 2.58 -5.98 13.38
CA ARG A 285 3.52 -5.01 13.95
C ARG A 285 3.60 -5.14 15.47
N ASP A 286 2.47 -5.33 16.15
CA ASP A 286 2.43 -5.58 17.59
C ASP A 286 3.23 -6.86 17.93
N LEU A 287 3.06 -7.94 17.15
CA LEU A 287 3.85 -9.17 17.33
C LEU A 287 5.36 -8.95 17.16
N ILE A 288 5.77 -8.12 16.21
CA ILE A 288 7.18 -7.80 15.99
C ILE A 288 7.72 -6.93 17.14
N ASP A 289 6.93 -5.97 17.65
CA ASP A 289 7.32 -5.10 18.76
C ASP A 289 7.45 -5.85 20.10
N ASP A 290 6.68 -6.93 20.28
CA ASP A 290 6.74 -7.80 21.46
C ASP A 290 7.95 -8.76 21.45
N LEU A 291 8.71 -8.82 20.35
CA LEU A 291 9.92 -9.64 20.28
C LEU A 291 11.02 -9.09 21.20
N PRO A 292 11.88 -9.98 21.76
CA PRO A 292 13.11 -9.58 22.43
C PRO A 292 13.97 -8.66 21.55
N LYS A 293 14.64 -7.68 22.18
CA LYS A 293 15.40 -6.62 21.49
C LYS A 293 16.45 -7.20 20.55
N ASP A 294 17.18 -8.23 21.00
CA ASP A 294 18.19 -8.94 20.24
C ASP A 294 17.65 -9.66 18.99
N VAL A 295 16.37 -10.05 18.99
CA VAL A 295 15.69 -10.62 17.83
C VAL A 295 15.23 -9.52 16.89
N ARG A 296 14.65 -8.43 17.41
CA ARG A 296 14.22 -7.26 16.61
C ARG A 296 15.37 -6.65 15.82
N ASP A 297 16.52 -6.46 16.47
CA ASP A 297 17.73 -5.86 15.86
C ASP A 297 18.29 -6.69 14.68
N LYS A 298 18.05 -8.02 14.66
CA LYS A 298 18.45 -8.91 13.56
C LYS A 298 17.51 -8.84 12.35
N ILE A 299 16.25 -8.51 12.59
CA ILE A 299 15.15 -8.51 11.61
C ILE A 299 15.06 -7.15 10.91
N ILE A 300 15.31 -6.07 11.64
CA ILE A 300 15.35 -4.68 11.15
C ILE A 300 16.82 -4.24 11.18
N PRO A 301 17.61 -4.44 10.10
CA PRO A 301 19.01 -4.03 10.09
C PRO A 301 19.16 -2.51 10.31
N ASP A 302 20.14 -2.14 11.12
CA ASP A 302 20.52 -0.75 11.43
C ASP A 302 20.96 -0.03 10.14
N GLU A 303 20.38 1.13 9.83
CA GLU A 303 20.70 1.95 8.64
C GLU A 303 22.04 2.70 8.78
N SER A 304 23.04 2.14 9.45
CA SER A 304 24.35 2.79 9.64
C SER A 304 25.33 2.63 8.47
N GLU A 305 24.96 1.93 7.39
CA GLU A 305 25.79 1.84 6.18
C GLU A 305 25.18 2.58 4.97
N GLY A 306 25.40 3.89 4.93
CA GLY A 306 25.82 4.56 3.69
C GLY A 306 24.78 4.90 2.62
N VAL A 307 23.47 4.92 2.90
CA VAL A 307 22.47 5.41 1.93
C VAL A 307 21.92 6.77 2.41
N PRO A 308 22.09 7.87 1.63
CA PRO A 308 21.52 9.15 2.00
C PRO A 308 19.99 9.05 2.10
N PRO A 309 19.36 9.78 3.04
CA PRO A 309 17.91 9.74 3.23
C PRO A 309 17.20 10.07 1.91
N PRO A 310 16.14 9.33 1.54
CA PRO A 310 15.32 9.71 0.40
C PRO A 310 14.74 11.10 0.66
N PRO A 311 14.49 11.91 -0.39
CA PRO A 311 13.86 13.21 -0.22
C PRO A 311 12.54 13.06 0.54
N PRO A 312 12.20 14.01 1.42
CA PRO A 312 11.01 13.95 2.24
C PRO A 312 9.78 13.85 1.33
N SER A 313 9.09 12.70 1.37
CA SER A 313 7.68 12.67 1.01
C SER A 313 6.89 13.06 2.25
N ASP A 314 5.90 13.93 2.06
CA ASP A 314 5.00 14.54 3.05
C ASP A 314 4.08 13.54 3.79
N GLU A 315 4.64 12.40 4.16
CA GLU A 315 4.02 11.33 4.89
C GLU A 315 4.35 11.54 6.37
N THR A 316 3.39 12.07 7.10
CA THR A 316 2.91 11.50 8.37
C THR A 316 2.33 12.60 9.24
N LEU A 317 1.02 12.77 9.19
CA LEU A 317 0.20 12.91 10.40
C LEU A 317 -1.30 12.65 10.15
N PHE A 318 -1.69 12.00 9.05
CA PHE A 318 -3.10 11.68 8.74
C PHE A 318 -3.29 10.22 8.36
#